data_AF-A0A9Q0WJR1-F1
#
_entry.id   AF-A0A9Q0WJR1-F1
#
_cell.length_a   1.000
_cell.length_b   1.000
_cell.length_c   1.000
_cell.angle_alpha   90.00
_cell.angle_beta   90.00
_cell.angle_gamma   90.00
#
_symmetry.space_group_name_H-M   'P 1'
#
loop_
_entity.id
_entity.type
_entity.pdbx_description
1 polymer ?
#
loop_
_entity_poly.entity_id
_entity_poly.type
_entity_poly.pdbx_seq_one_letter_code
_entity_poly.pdbx_strand_id
1 'polypeptide(L)'
;MDIDSKLNKLDIKSGDEASSSTQVQVDSKGTAEDKDELADSMNNLNVEASSSGQVGPAFRRKPVIIIVVGMAGSGKTTFLHRLVCHTQASRIRGYVLNLDPAVMTLPYGANIDIRDTVKYKEVMKQFNLGPNGGILTSLNLFATKFDEVIKTIENRADQLDYVLVDTPGQIEIFTWSASGAIITEAFASTFPTVVAYVVDTPRSSSPVTFMSNMLYACSILYKTRLPLVLAFNKIDVAQHQFALEWMEDFEAFQGAMRSDDSYMSTFSQSLSLALDEFYKNLRSVGVSAVSGAGMDAFFKAIEASAEEYMETYKADLDKRRAEKQRLEEEQQKRNMEKLRKDMENSGGQSVVLSTGLKDKAHHNNMVDEEDEEEMEDEEDEEFTDEDVIDEDEDEEVGRFSV
;
A
#
# COMPACT_ATOMS: atom_id res chain seq x y z
N MET A 1 64.41 39.76 -19.65
CA MET A 1 64.93 39.17 -18.40
C MET A 1 63.95 38.06 -18.05
N ASP A 2 64.05 36.85 -18.60
CA ASP A 2 65.22 35.97 -18.87
C ASP A 2 65.79 35.28 -17.62
N ILE A 3 66.30 34.06 -17.87
CA ILE A 3 67.12 33.20 -17.00
C ILE A 3 66.30 32.47 -15.91
N ASP A 4 65.92 31.21 -16.14
CA ASP A 4 66.72 29.94 -16.12
C ASP A 4 66.83 29.39 -14.68
N SER A 5 66.25 28.23 -14.35
CA SER A 5 66.49 26.84 -14.82
C SER A 5 67.68 26.14 -14.15
N LYS A 6 67.48 24.86 -13.79
CA LYS A 6 68.17 23.66 -14.31
C LYS A 6 67.62 22.42 -13.54
N LEU A 7 67.15 21.37 -14.23
CA LEU A 7 67.92 20.18 -14.70
C LEU A 7 68.51 19.37 -13.52
N ASN A 8 68.44 18.04 -13.47
CA ASN A 8 68.49 16.97 -14.49
C ASN A 8 67.78 15.69 -13.91
N LYS A 9 67.59 14.52 -14.57
CA LYS A 9 67.98 13.88 -15.86
C LYS A 9 66.92 12.75 -16.12
N LEU A 10 66.49 12.30 -17.31
CA LEU A 10 67.21 11.76 -18.50
C LEU A 10 68.08 10.52 -18.18
N ASP A 11 68.21 9.48 -19.01
CA ASP A 11 67.73 9.18 -20.38
C ASP A 11 66.86 7.87 -20.36
N ILE A 12 66.53 7.06 -21.39
CA ILE A 12 66.94 6.95 -22.82
C ILE A 12 65.83 6.29 -23.71
N LYS A 13 66.22 5.75 -24.88
CA LYS A 13 65.48 5.15 -26.03
C LYS A 13 65.35 3.61 -25.88
N SER A 14 64.88 2.72 -26.77
CA SER A 14 64.20 2.61 -28.11
C SER A 14 63.83 1.09 -28.24
N GLY A 15 63.00 0.53 -29.13
CA GLY A 15 62.38 0.92 -30.39
C GLY A 15 62.26 -0.33 -31.30
N ASP A 16 61.09 -0.53 -31.92
CA ASP A 16 60.75 -1.42 -33.06
C ASP A 16 60.78 -2.97 -32.98
N GLU A 17 59.83 -3.53 -33.77
CA GLU A 17 59.66 -4.89 -34.35
C GLU A 17 59.85 -6.18 -33.52
N ALA A 18 58.75 -6.95 -33.38
CA ALA A 18 58.61 -8.27 -34.03
C ALA A 18 57.22 -8.90 -33.83
N SER A 19 56.69 -9.56 -34.86
CA SER A 19 55.44 -10.32 -34.86
C SER A 19 55.63 -11.79 -34.47
N SER A 20 54.72 -12.35 -33.66
CA SER A 20 54.15 -13.69 -33.92
C SER A 20 52.94 -14.00 -33.02
N SER A 21 51.76 -14.19 -33.61
CA SER A 21 50.62 -14.83 -32.96
C SER A 21 50.64 -16.33 -33.25
N THR A 22 50.88 -17.17 -32.22
CA THR A 22 50.85 -18.63 -32.39
C THR A 22 49.44 -19.12 -32.69
N GLN A 23 49.27 -19.82 -33.81
CA GLN A 23 47.99 -20.39 -34.23
C GLN A 23 47.62 -21.61 -33.36
N VAL A 24 46.32 -21.76 -33.09
CA VAL A 24 45.69 -23.08 -32.94
C VAL A 24 44.73 -23.22 -34.10
N GLN A 25 44.92 -24.25 -34.92
CA GLN A 25 44.22 -24.45 -36.18
C GLN A 25 42.96 -25.30 -35.95
N VAL A 26 41.82 -24.84 -36.47
CA VAL A 26 40.60 -25.64 -36.62
C VAL A 26 40.13 -25.51 -38.06
N ASP A 27 40.45 -26.51 -38.88
CA ASP A 27 39.98 -26.57 -40.26
C ASP A 27 38.50 -26.95 -40.30
N SER A 28 37.67 -26.12 -40.92
CA SER A 28 36.38 -26.54 -41.44
C SER A 28 36.10 -25.83 -42.78
N LYS A 29 35.64 -26.61 -43.76
CA LYS A 29 35.28 -26.11 -45.09
C LYS A 29 33.81 -25.69 -45.06
N GLY A 30 33.53 -24.41 -45.20
CA GLY A 30 32.20 -23.84 -45.44
C GLY A 30 32.12 -23.20 -46.82
N THR A 31 30.91 -23.12 -47.38
CA THR A 31 30.68 -22.64 -48.75
C THR A 31 30.54 -21.12 -48.79
N ALA A 32 30.57 -20.52 -49.99
CA ALA A 32 30.54 -19.06 -50.12
C ALA A 32 29.19 -18.43 -49.75
N GLU A 33 28.11 -19.22 -49.74
CA GLU A 33 26.73 -18.77 -49.53
C GLU A 33 26.43 -18.43 -48.06
N ASP A 34 27.10 -19.10 -47.10
CA ASP A 34 26.94 -18.85 -45.66
C ASP A 34 27.37 -17.42 -45.22
N LYS A 35 28.11 -16.70 -46.06
CA LYS A 35 28.67 -15.38 -45.72
C LYS A 35 27.71 -14.21 -45.93
N ASP A 36 26.78 -14.32 -46.87
CA ASP A 36 25.84 -13.23 -47.15
C ASP A 36 24.71 -13.22 -46.10
N GLU A 37 24.19 -14.38 -45.67
CA GLU A 37 23.21 -14.45 -44.57
C GLU A 37 23.76 -13.91 -43.24
N LEU A 38 25.06 -14.15 -42.95
CA LEU A 38 25.75 -13.59 -41.80
C LEU A 38 26.02 -12.07 -41.93
N ALA A 39 26.16 -11.54 -43.15
CA ALA A 39 26.31 -10.10 -43.39
C ALA A 39 24.98 -9.34 -43.21
N ASP A 40 23.88 -9.85 -43.78
CA ASP A 40 22.55 -9.27 -43.59
C ASP A 40 22.05 -9.37 -42.15
N SER A 41 22.44 -10.42 -41.43
CA SER A 41 22.21 -10.55 -39.99
C SER A 41 22.92 -9.47 -39.16
N MET A 42 24.09 -8.98 -39.59
CA MET A 42 24.81 -7.89 -38.90
C MET A 42 24.31 -6.49 -39.28
N ASN A 43 23.83 -6.28 -40.51
CA ASN A 43 23.30 -4.98 -40.94
C ASN A 43 21.99 -4.59 -40.22
N ASN A 44 21.16 -5.56 -39.82
CA ASN A 44 19.93 -5.31 -39.06
C ASN A 44 20.15 -4.88 -37.58
N LEU A 45 21.41 -4.81 -37.10
CA LEU A 45 21.74 -4.50 -35.70
C LEU A 45 22.40 -3.13 -35.49
N ASN A 46 22.52 -2.27 -36.51
CA ASN A 46 23.34 -1.06 -36.43
C ASN A 46 22.74 0.21 -37.09
N VAL A 47 21.41 0.39 -37.00
CA VAL A 47 20.69 1.57 -37.56
C VAL A 47 19.93 2.34 -36.48
N GLU A 48 20.59 2.68 -35.37
CA GLU A 48 20.13 3.75 -34.46
C GLU A 48 21.29 4.70 -34.09
N ALA A 49 21.50 5.72 -34.93
CA ALA A 49 22.41 6.82 -34.63
C ALA A 49 21.86 8.16 -35.17
N SER A 50 21.12 8.87 -34.30
CA SER A 50 20.87 10.32 -34.34
C SER A 50 20.01 10.91 -35.47
N SER A 51 18.70 11.09 -35.19
CA SER A 51 18.12 12.45 -35.24
C SER A 51 16.90 12.62 -34.32
N SER A 52 16.89 13.72 -33.55
CA SER A 52 15.76 14.28 -32.79
C SER A 52 14.94 13.36 -31.84
N GLY A 53 15.47 13.16 -30.63
CA GLY A 53 14.71 13.62 -29.45
C GLY A 53 13.66 12.70 -28.83
N GLN A 54 13.98 11.44 -28.53
CA GLN A 54 13.28 10.67 -27.49
C GLN A 54 14.25 10.28 -26.38
N VAL A 55 13.79 10.35 -25.13
CA VAL A 55 14.53 9.87 -23.95
C VAL A 55 14.46 8.33 -23.96
N GLY A 56 15.59 7.67 -23.73
CA GLY A 56 15.68 6.20 -23.74
C GLY A 56 14.83 5.53 -22.66
N PRO A 57 14.76 4.17 -22.66
CA PRO A 57 13.98 3.41 -21.70
C PRO A 57 14.54 3.60 -20.28
N ALA A 58 13.94 4.53 -19.54
CA ALA A 58 14.29 4.79 -18.15
C ALA A 58 14.05 3.53 -17.29
N PHE A 59 14.79 3.43 -16.17
CA PHE A 59 14.51 2.43 -15.14
C PHE A 59 13.01 2.47 -14.79
N ARG A 60 12.35 1.30 -14.79
CA ARG A 60 10.89 1.17 -14.68
C ARG A 60 10.39 1.67 -13.32
N ARG A 61 10.14 2.98 -13.21
CA ARG A 61 9.51 3.62 -12.04
C ARG A 61 8.06 3.15 -12.02
N LYS A 62 7.70 2.28 -11.07
CA LYS A 62 6.30 1.85 -10.88
C LYS A 62 5.43 3.09 -10.58
N PRO A 63 4.17 3.14 -11.04
CA PRO A 63 3.28 4.26 -10.75
C PRO A 63 3.06 4.37 -9.24
N VAL A 64 3.00 5.61 -8.73
CA VAL A 64 2.75 5.88 -7.31
C VAL A 64 1.24 5.89 -7.06
N ILE A 65 0.78 5.07 -6.13
CA ILE A 65 -0.64 4.98 -5.74
C ILE A 65 -0.91 5.96 -4.61
N ILE A 66 -1.86 6.87 -4.84
CA ILE A 66 -2.34 7.86 -3.87
C ILE A 66 -3.74 7.42 -3.42
N ILE A 67 -3.83 6.88 -2.21
CA ILE A 67 -5.12 6.52 -1.61
C ILE A 67 -5.66 7.73 -0.85
N VAL A 68 -6.74 8.34 -1.36
CA VAL A 68 -7.34 9.53 -0.75
C VAL A 68 -8.32 9.09 0.34
N VAL A 69 -7.96 9.36 1.59
CA VAL A 69 -8.68 8.97 2.81
C VAL A 69 -9.06 10.23 3.60
N GLY A 70 -10.02 10.15 4.52
CA GLY A 70 -10.47 11.30 5.32
C GLY A 70 -11.96 11.22 5.66
N MET A 71 -12.41 12.11 6.56
CA MET A 71 -13.79 12.11 7.07
C MET A 71 -14.84 12.42 5.99
N ALA A 72 -16.10 12.08 6.27
CA ALA A 72 -17.23 12.53 5.47
C ALA A 72 -17.29 14.06 5.42
N GLY A 73 -17.37 14.65 4.22
CA GLY A 73 -17.42 16.09 4.02
C GLY A 73 -16.07 16.84 4.00
N SER A 74 -14.93 16.18 4.26
CA SER A 74 -13.61 16.84 4.11
C SER A 74 -13.28 17.17 2.65
N GLY A 75 -13.91 16.47 1.70
CA GLY A 75 -13.90 16.79 0.28
C GLY A 75 -13.12 15.83 -0.62
N LYS A 76 -12.88 14.58 -0.18
CA LYS A 76 -12.16 13.51 -0.91
C LYS A 76 -12.38 13.53 -2.44
N THR A 77 -13.60 13.29 -2.91
CA THR A 77 -13.97 13.28 -4.34
C THR A 77 -13.69 14.60 -5.07
N THR A 78 -13.89 15.74 -4.41
CA THR A 78 -13.60 17.07 -4.98
C THR A 78 -12.10 17.32 -5.07
N PHE A 79 -11.32 16.82 -4.11
CA PHE A 79 -9.87 16.86 -4.12
C PHE A 79 -9.31 15.93 -5.21
N LEU A 80 -9.82 14.70 -5.33
CA LEU A 80 -9.44 13.77 -6.41
C LEU A 80 -9.76 14.37 -7.79
N HIS A 81 -10.94 14.99 -7.97
CA HIS A 81 -11.26 15.75 -9.19
C HIS A 81 -10.20 16.81 -9.51
N ARG A 82 -9.74 17.56 -8.51
CA ARG A 82 -8.70 18.57 -8.70
C ARG A 82 -7.33 17.96 -9.04
N LEU A 83 -6.96 16.82 -8.46
CA LEU A 83 -5.76 16.05 -8.81
C LEU A 83 -5.84 15.52 -10.26
N VAL A 84 -7.01 15.04 -10.71
CA VAL A 84 -7.25 14.62 -12.10
C VAL A 84 -7.10 15.80 -13.06
N CYS A 85 -7.67 16.97 -12.75
CA CYS A 85 -7.47 18.16 -13.58
C CYS A 85 -6.02 18.64 -13.61
N HIS A 86 -5.31 18.57 -12.48
CA HIS A 86 -3.91 19.02 -12.38
C HIS A 86 -2.95 18.07 -13.12
N THR A 87 -3.12 16.75 -12.98
CA THR A 87 -2.34 15.76 -13.73
C THR A 87 -2.56 15.90 -15.24
N GLN A 88 -3.81 16.05 -15.69
CA GLN A 88 -4.12 16.32 -17.11
C GLN A 88 -3.48 17.62 -17.62
N ALA A 89 -3.56 18.72 -16.86
CA ALA A 89 -2.93 19.99 -17.24
C ALA A 89 -1.40 19.89 -17.31
N SER A 90 -0.79 19.14 -16.38
CA SER A 90 0.64 18.89 -16.30
C SER A 90 1.14 17.80 -17.28
N ARG A 91 0.23 17.18 -18.05
CA ARG A 91 0.48 16.03 -18.95
C ARG A 91 0.99 14.76 -18.25
N ILE A 92 0.71 14.64 -16.96
CA ILE A 92 1.02 13.48 -16.12
C ILE A 92 -0.04 12.39 -16.37
N ARG A 93 0.38 11.14 -16.52
CA ARG A 93 -0.47 9.98 -16.89
C ARG A 93 -1.11 9.38 -15.63
N GLY A 94 -2.14 10.06 -15.14
CA GLY A 94 -2.95 9.59 -14.01
C GLY A 94 -3.98 8.52 -14.41
N TYR A 95 -4.05 7.44 -13.63
CA TYR A 95 -5.14 6.45 -13.67
C TYR A 95 -6.08 6.67 -12.49
N VAL A 96 -7.39 6.50 -12.67
CA VAL A 96 -8.39 6.84 -11.64
C VAL A 96 -9.24 5.63 -11.26
N LEU A 97 -9.30 5.34 -9.96
CA LEU A 97 -10.11 4.27 -9.36
C LEU A 97 -11.12 4.88 -8.38
N ASN A 98 -12.40 4.53 -8.52
CA ASN A 98 -13.42 4.84 -7.53
C ASN A 98 -13.78 3.60 -6.69
N LEU A 99 -13.59 3.69 -5.37
CA LEU A 99 -14.04 2.68 -4.40
C LEU A 99 -15.28 3.09 -3.59
N ASP A 100 -15.88 4.26 -3.82
CA ASP A 100 -17.17 4.61 -3.20
C ASP A 100 -18.36 4.04 -4.02
N PRO A 101 -19.16 3.11 -3.47
CA PRO A 101 -20.30 2.53 -4.18
C PRO A 101 -21.59 3.35 -4.03
N ALA A 102 -21.64 4.31 -3.09
CA ALA A 102 -22.80 5.12 -2.75
C ALA A 102 -22.85 6.47 -3.49
N VAL A 103 -21.72 6.95 -4.01
CA VAL A 103 -21.63 8.19 -4.80
C VAL A 103 -22.54 8.14 -6.05
N MET A 104 -23.41 9.14 -6.20
CA MET A 104 -24.39 9.16 -7.31
C MET A 104 -23.75 9.60 -8.63
N THR A 105 -22.98 10.70 -8.62
CA THR A 105 -22.38 11.32 -9.80
C THR A 105 -20.91 11.63 -9.52
N LEU A 106 -20.00 11.00 -10.26
CA LEU A 106 -18.58 11.36 -10.24
C LEU A 106 -18.36 12.62 -11.10
N PRO A 107 -17.59 13.62 -10.62
CA PRO A 107 -17.23 14.80 -11.41
C PRO A 107 -16.07 14.54 -12.39
N TYR A 108 -15.46 13.36 -12.35
CA TYR A 108 -14.37 12.89 -13.22
C TYR A 108 -14.73 11.54 -13.87
N GLY A 109 -14.06 11.22 -14.98
CA GLY A 109 -14.09 9.85 -15.52
C GLY A 109 -13.16 8.95 -14.72
N ALA A 110 -13.71 7.95 -14.03
CA ALA A 110 -12.92 6.86 -13.46
C ALA A 110 -12.54 5.85 -14.56
N ASN A 111 -11.36 5.25 -14.46
CA ASN A 111 -10.93 4.14 -15.33
C ASN A 111 -11.43 2.79 -14.82
N ILE A 112 -11.60 2.66 -13.50
CA ILE A 112 -12.24 1.52 -12.82
C ILE A 112 -13.18 2.11 -11.78
N ASP A 113 -14.42 1.63 -11.74
CA ASP A 113 -15.45 2.08 -10.81
C ASP A 113 -16.11 0.87 -10.14
N ILE A 114 -16.07 0.80 -8.80
CA ILE A 114 -16.75 -0.23 -8.01
C ILE A 114 -18.23 -0.38 -8.38
N ARG A 115 -18.88 0.72 -8.80
CA ARG A 115 -20.30 0.78 -9.16
C ARG A 115 -20.62 0.05 -10.47
N ASP A 116 -19.63 -0.28 -11.30
CA ASP A 116 -19.83 -1.12 -12.48
C ASP A 116 -19.90 -2.60 -12.10
N THR A 117 -18.99 -3.06 -11.24
CA THR A 117 -18.94 -4.44 -10.72
C THR A 117 -20.06 -4.74 -9.72
N VAL A 118 -20.41 -3.79 -8.84
CA VAL A 118 -21.35 -4.00 -7.73
C VAL A 118 -22.41 -2.91 -7.68
N LYS A 119 -23.69 -3.30 -7.79
CA LYS A 119 -24.82 -2.36 -7.72
C LYS A 119 -25.28 -2.18 -6.27
N TYR A 120 -24.77 -1.13 -5.61
CA TYR A 120 -25.08 -0.76 -4.22
C TYR A 120 -26.58 -0.89 -3.83
N LYS A 121 -27.49 -0.37 -4.67
CA LYS A 121 -28.94 -0.41 -4.45
C LYS A 121 -29.57 -1.81 -4.53
N GLU A 122 -28.87 -2.77 -5.13
CA GLU A 122 -29.28 -4.18 -5.21
C GLU A 122 -28.72 -4.94 -4.02
N VAL A 123 -27.46 -4.71 -3.65
CA VAL A 123 -26.84 -5.25 -2.41
C VAL A 123 -27.68 -4.90 -1.18
N MET A 124 -28.06 -3.62 -1.01
CA MET A 124 -28.92 -3.20 0.10
C MET A 124 -30.27 -3.94 0.14
N LYS A 125 -30.84 -4.30 -1.02
CA LYS A 125 -32.14 -5.00 -1.10
C LYS A 125 -32.01 -6.52 -0.91
N GLN A 126 -30.97 -7.13 -1.47
CA GLN A 126 -30.75 -8.59 -1.40
C GLN A 126 -30.36 -9.03 0.00
N PHE A 127 -29.51 -8.26 0.68
CA PHE A 127 -29.04 -8.54 2.04
C PHE A 127 -29.83 -7.77 3.12
N ASN A 128 -30.84 -6.98 2.72
CA ASN A 128 -31.67 -6.15 3.61
C ASN A 128 -30.85 -5.23 4.55
N LEU A 129 -29.80 -4.60 4.01
CA LEU A 129 -28.80 -3.84 4.78
C LEU A 129 -29.10 -2.34 4.80
N GLY A 130 -28.80 -1.70 5.94
CA GLY A 130 -28.70 -0.24 6.06
C GLY A 130 -27.54 0.34 5.23
N PRO A 131 -27.47 1.68 5.07
CA PRO A 131 -26.55 2.33 4.13
C PRO A 131 -25.07 1.95 4.31
N ASN A 132 -24.58 1.90 5.55
CA ASN A 132 -23.19 1.55 5.86
C ASN A 132 -22.89 0.07 5.56
N GLY A 133 -23.79 -0.84 5.96
CA GLY A 133 -23.66 -2.28 5.64
C GLY A 133 -23.64 -2.53 4.13
N GLY A 134 -24.48 -1.82 3.38
CA GLY A 134 -24.45 -1.86 1.91
C GLY A 134 -23.11 -1.42 1.29
N ILE A 135 -22.41 -0.46 1.91
CA ILE A 135 -21.06 -0.03 1.47
C ILE A 135 -20.04 -1.13 1.80
N LEU A 136 -20.04 -1.64 3.04
CA LEU A 136 -19.13 -2.69 3.50
C LEU A 136 -19.27 -3.97 2.66
N THR A 137 -20.48 -4.48 2.47
CA THR A 137 -20.72 -5.66 1.62
C THR A 137 -20.34 -5.41 0.17
N SER A 138 -20.50 -4.18 -0.35
CA SER A 138 -20.03 -3.85 -1.70
C SER A 138 -18.49 -3.86 -1.81
N LEU A 139 -17.79 -3.37 -0.78
CA LEU A 139 -16.33 -3.41 -0.70
C LEU A 139 -15.80 -4.85 -0.54
N ASN A 140 -16.47 -5.67 0.28
CA ASN A 140 -16.16 -7.11 0.42
C ASN A 140 -16.30 -7.84 -0.93
N LEU A 141 -17.41 -7.62 -1.65
CA LEU A 141 -17.62 -8.21 -2.98
C LEU A 141 -16.56 -7.73 -3.99
N PHE A 142 -16.16 -6.45 -3.95
CA PHE A 142 -15.12 -5.91 -4.81
C PHE A 142 -13.73 -6.50 -4.48
N ALA A 143 -13.41 -6.70 -3.20
CA ALA A 143 -12.15 -7.30 -2.76
C ALA A 143 -11.91 -8.69 -3.38
N THR A 144 -12.96 -9.51 -3.55
CA THR A 144 -12.85 -10.84 -4.20
C THR A 144 -12.33 -10.82 -5.64
N LYS A 145 -12.35 -9.66 -6.31
CA LYS A 145 -11.85 -9.47 -7.68
C LYS A 145 -10.66 -8.50 -7.76
N PHE A 146 -10.11 -8.10 -6.61
CA PHE A 146 -9.11 -7.03 -6.58
C PHE A 146 -7.81 -7.41 -7.30
N ASP A 147 -7.48 -8.70 -7.34
CA ASP A 147 -6.47 -9.30 -8.21
C ASP A 147 -6.58 -8.90 -9.69
N GLU A 148 -7.80 -8.84 -10.24
CA GLU A 148 -8.04 -8.43 -11.64
C GLU A 148 -7.73 -6.94 -11.83
N VAL A 149 -8.01 -6.13 -10.81
CA VAL A 149 -7.70 -4.68 -10.76
C VAL A 149 -6.19 -4.45 -10.69
N ILE A 150 -5.49 -5.14 -9.79
CA ILE A 150 -4.02 -5.10 -9.68
C ILE A 150 -3.38 -5.49 -11.00
N LYS A 151 -3.73 -6.64 -11.59
CA LYS A 151 -3.21 -7.11 -12.88
C LYS A 151 -3.51 -6.13 -14.01
N THR A 152 -4.66 -5.44 -13.98
CA THR A 152 -5.01 -4.41 -14.98
C THR A 152 -4.13 -3.15 -14.86
N ILE A 153 -3.72 -2.79 -13.64
CA ILE A 153 -2.79 -1.67 -13.38
C ILE A 153 -1.35 -2.09 -13.72
N GLU A 154 -0.92 -3.30 -13.36
CA GLU A 154 0.42 -3.82 -13.71
C GLU A 154 0.65 -3.86 -15.22
N ASN A 155 -0.31 -4.38 -15.99
CA ASN A 155 -0.29 -4.39 -17.46
C ASN A 155 -0.24 -2.98 -18.10
N ARG A 156 -0.45 -1.93 -17.31
CA ARG A 156 -0.38 -0.51 -17.73
C ARG A 156 0.71 0.27 -17.00
N ALA A 157 1.51 -0.35 -16.13
CA ALA A 157 2.41 0.35 -15.22
C ALA A 157 3.45 1.22 -15.96
N ASP A 158 4.03 0.73 -17.06
CA ASP A 158 4.97 1.50 -17.89
C ASP A 158 4.32 2.74 -18.56
N GLN A 159 2.99 2.78 -18.62
CA GLN A 159 2.18 3.85 -19.22
C GLN A 159 1.58 4.82 -18.19
N LEU A 160 1.82 4.62 -16.89
CA LEU A 160 1.19 5.37 -15.80
C LEU A 160 2.23 5.99 -14.87
N ASP A 161 1.95 7.20 -14.41
CA ASP A 161 2.82 7.92 -13.45
C ASP A 161 2.24 7.86 -12.04
N TYR A 162 0.90 7.99 -11.92
CA TYR A 162 0.17 7.90 -10.65
C TYR A 162 -1.14 7.10 -10.80
N VAL A 163 -1.57 6.45 -9.73
CA VAL A 163 -2.94 5.91 -9.57
C VAL A 163 -3.63 6.70 -8.46
N LEU A 164 -4.77 7.30 -8.77
CA LEU A 164 -5.58 8.13 -7.89
C LEU A 164 -6.80 7.33 -7.43
N VAL A 165 -6.93 7.07 -6.13
CA VAL A 165 -8.00 6.22 -5.56
C VAL A 165 -8.92 7.05 -4.67
N ASP A 166 -10.20 7.17 -5.02
CA ASP A 166 -11.23 7.67 -4.08
C ASP A 166 -11.66 6.53 -3.15
N THR A 167 -11.84 6.82 -1.87
CA THR A 167 -12.35 5.88 -0.86
C THR A 167 -13.74 6.29 -0.37
N PRO A 168 -14.55 5.36 0.16
CA PRO A 168 -15.91 5.66 0.64
C PRO A 168 -16.04 6.89 1.54
N GLY A 169 -17.19 7.57 1.45
CA GLY A 169 -17.53 8.72 2.28
C GLY A 169 -17.28 8.50 3.79
N GLN A 170 -17.67 7.33 4.31
CA GLN A 170 -17.38 6.88 5.67
C GLN A 170 -15.99 6.25 5.76
N ILE A 171 -15.11 6.85 6.56
CA ILE A 171 -13.71 6.43 6.70
C ILE A 171 -13.57 5.05 7.35
N GLU A 172 -14.38 4.73 8.37
CA GLU A 172 -14.21 3.49 9.14
C GLU A 172 -14.41 2.24 8.27
N ILE A 173 -15.33 2.32 7.30
CA ILE A 173 -15.66 1.23 6.37
C ILE A 173 -14.47 0.90 5.44
N PHE A 174 -13.49 1.80 5.29
CA PHE A 174 -12.25 1.55 4.54
C PHE A 174 -11.05 1.25 5.45
N THR A 175 -10.89 1.93 6.59
CA THR A 175 -9.68 1.79 7.42
C THR A 175 -9.73 0.63 8.42
N TRP A 176 -10.93 0.23 8.86
CA TRP A 176 -11.14 -0.81 9.87
C TRP A 176 -11.78 -2.09 9.32
N SER A 177 -12.18 -2.13 8.05
CA SER A 177 -12.68 -3.35 7.42
C SER A 177 -11.55 -4.26 6.92
N ALA A 178 -11.75 -5.57 7.03
CA ALA A 178 -10.83 -6.55 6.45
C ALA A 178 -10.67 -6.36 4.92
N SER A 179 -11.75 -6.02 4.21
CA SER A 179 -11.70 -5.77 2.76
C SER A 179 -10.91 -4.51 2.39
N GLY A 180 -11.04 -3.42 3.16
CA GLY A 180 -10.24 -2.21 2.97
C GLY A 180 -8.76 -2.42 3.32
N ALA A 181 -8.47 -3.23 4.35
CA ALA A 181 -7.10 -3.66 4.67
C ALA A 181 -6.49 -4.49 3.53
N ILE A 182 -7.17 -5.55 3.07
CA ILE A 182 -6.74 -6.39 1.93
C ILE A 182 -6.48 -5.57 0.67
N ILE A 183 -7.38 -4.62 0.34
CA ILE A 183 -7.20 -3.70 -0.81
C ILE A 183 -5.94 -2.84 -0.64
N THR A 184 -5.70 -2.31 0.56
CA THR A 184 -4.55 -1.45 0.87
C THR A 184 -3.23 -2.24 0.85
N GLU A 185 -3.21 -3.45 1.41
CA GLU A 185 -2.05 -4.34 1.44
C GLU A 185 -1.72 -4.94 0.06
N ALA A 186 -2.73 -5.27 -0.75
CA ALA A 186 -2.53 -5.70 -2.14
C ALA A 186 -1.90 -4.60 -3.01
N PHE A 187 -2.31 -3.33 -2.81
CA PHE A 187 -1.64 -2.19 -3.43
C PHE A 187 -0.19 -2.05 -2.94
N ALA A 188 0.01 -1.97 -1.62
CA ALA A 188 1.32 -1.77 -1.01
C ALA A 188 2.33 -2.87 -1.39
N SER A 189 1.92 -4.13 -1.35
CA SER A 189 2.77 -5.27 -1.71
C SER A 189 3.23 -5.25 -3.18
N THR A 190 2.58 -4.46 -4.04
CA THR A 190 2.83 -4.39 -5.49
C THR A 190 3.44 -3.06 -5.95
N PHE A 191 3.01 -1.92 -5.41
CA PHE A 191 3.33 -0.58 -5.89
C PHE A 191 3.71 0.40 -4.76
N PRO A 192 4.53 1.44 -5.03
CA PRO A 192 4.73 2.54 -4.10
C PRO A 192 3.39 3.19 -3.73
N THR A 193 2.98 3.07 -2.47
CA THR A 193 1.63 3.44 -2.03
C THR A 193 1.70 4.44 -0.88
N VAL A 194 1.06 5.59 -1.05
CA VAL A 194 1.04 6.72 -0.11
C VAL A 194 -0.41 7.05 0.22
N VAL A 195 -0.71 7.25 1.52
CA VAL A 195 -2.05 7.59 1.98
C VAL A 195 -2.16 9.12 2.12
N ALA A 196 -3.10 9.73 1.41
CA ALA A 196 -3.37 11.16 1.48
C ALA A 196 -4.59 11.40 2.39
N TYR A 197 -4.34 11.86 3.63
CA TYR A 197 -5.39 12.10 4.62
C TYR A 197 -5.94 13.53 4.50
N VAL A 198 -7.13 13.66 3.95
CA VAL A 198 -7.80 14.93 3.65
C VAL A 198 -8.54 15.45 4.88
N VAL A 199 -7.97 16.49 5.49
CA VAL A 199 -8.48 17.19 6.67
C VAL A 199 -9.38 18.36 6.24
N ASP A 200 -10.46 18.61 6.99
CA ASP A 200 -11.37 19.74 6.77
C ASP A 200 -10.89 20.98 7.56
N THR A 201 -10.03 21.82 6.98
CA THR A 201 -9.35 22.91 7.71
C THR A 201 -10.32 23.86 8.45
N PRO A 202 -11.43 24.35 7.86
CA PRO A 202 -12.41 25.18 8.58
C PRO A 202 -13.10 24.50 9.77
N ARG A 203 -13.12 23.16 9.86
CA ARG A 203 -13.63 22.42 11.03
C ARG A 203 -12.54 22.13 12.06
N SER A 204 -11.30 21.98 11.60
CA SER A 204 -10.13 21.74 12.45
C SER A 204 -9.58 22.99 13.15
N SER A 205 -10.22 24.17 13.00
CA SER A 205 -9.85 25.40 13.73
C SER A 205 -10.16 25.36 15.24
N SER A 206 -10.84 24.32 15.73
CA SER A 206 -10.92 24.03 17.17
C SER A 206 -9.76 23.12 17.59
N PRO A 207 -8.96 23.47 18.61
CA PRO A 207 -7.84 22.64 19.10
C PRO A 207 -8.23 21.20 19.43
N VAL A 208 -9.40 20.99 20.06
CA VAL A 208 -9.91 19.65 20.40
C VAL A 208 -10.22 18.84 19.13
N THR A 209 -10.89 19.46 18.14
CA THR A 209 -11.20 18.81 16.86
C THR A 209 -9.95 18.53 16.03
N PHE A 210 -8.95 19.43 16.09
CA PHE A 210 -7.64 19.19 15.50
C PHE A 210 -6.97 17.95 16.12
N MET A 211 -6.88 17.88 17.45
CA MET A 211 -6.29 16.74 18.13
C MET A 211 -6.99 15.42 17.78
N SER A 212 -8.33 15.37 17.80
CA SER A 212 -9.07 14.17 17.38
C SER A 212 -8.74 13.76 15.94
N ASN A 213 -8.66 14.72 15.01
CA ASN A 213 -8.30 14.44 13.62
C ASN A 213 -6.87 13.94 13.44
N MET A 214 -5.92 14.41 14.27
CA MET A 214 -4.53 13.95 14.28
C MET A 214 -4.37 12.57 14.93
N LEU A 215 -5.18 12.25 15.95
CA LEU A 215 -5.25 10.90 16.53
C LEU A 215 -5.78 9.89 15.51
N TYR A 216 -6.85 10.22 14.77
CA TYR A 216 -7.32 9.38 13.66
C TYR A 216 -6.24 9.19 12.58
N ALA A 217 -5.50 10.24 12.23
CA ALA A 217 -4.36 10.13 11.32
C ALA A 217 -3.28 9.17 11.88
N CYS A 218 -3.00 9.23 13.18
CA CYS A 218 -2.07 8.35 13.87
C CYS A 218 -2.51 6.88 13.83
N SER A 219 -3.77 6.59 14.17
CA SER A 219 -4.35 5.24 14.05
C SER A 219 -4.25 4.70 12.62
N ILE A 220 -4.45 5.54 11.60
CA ILE A 220 -4.35 5.14 10.19
C ILE A 220 -2.89 4.86 9.80
N LEU A 221 -1.92 5.65 10.27
CA LEU A 221 -0.50 5.38 10.06
C LEU A 221 -0.13 4.01 10.64
N TYR A 222 -0.48 3.74 11.90
CA TYR A 222 -0.15 2.45 12.55
C TYR A 222 -0.91 1.26 11.95
N LYS A 223 -2.18 1.42 11.55
CA LYS A 223 -3.01 0.33 10.99
C LYS A 223 -2.64 -0.04 9.55
N THR A 224 -2.21 0.93 8.73
CA THR A 224 -1.80 0.69 7.33
C THR A 224 -0.29 0.47 7.19
N ARG A 225 0.51 1.05 8.10
CA ARG A 225 1.97 1.14 8.06
C ARG A 225 2.52 1.86 6.81
N LEU A 226 1.69 2.59 6.06
CA LEU A 226 2.07 3.33 4.85
C LEU A 226 2.39 4.80 5.16
N PRO A 227 3.31 5.45 4.43
CA PRO A 227 3.56 6.88 4.54
C PRO A 227 2.29 7.71 4.39
N LEU A 228 2.06 8.60 5.36
CA LEU A 228 0.86 9.43 5.46
C LEU A 228 1.21 10.88 5.14
N VAL A 229 0.46 11.48 4.21
CA VAL A 229 0.55 12.91 3.89
C VAL A 229 -0.73 13.61 4.35
N LEU A 230 -0.60 14.58 5.25
CA LEU A 230 -1.72 15.39 5.74
C LEU A 230 -2.07 16.48 4.71
N ALA A 231 -3.24 16.34 4.07
CA ALA A 231 -3.76 17.28 3.09
C ALA A 231 -4.83 18.18 3.73
N PHE A 232 -4.43 19.36 4.20
CA PHE A 232 -5.32 20.36 4.79
C PHE A 232 -6.15 21.04 3.69
N ASN A 233 -7.39 20.58 3.49
CA ASN A 233 -8.26 21.02 2.40
C ASN A 233 -9.11 22.24 2.75
N LYS A 234 -9.59 22.93 1.71
CA LYS A 234 -10.41 24.16 1.76
C LYS A 234 -9.65 25.38 2.31
N ILE A 235 -8.37 25.51 1.95
CA ILE A 235 -7.55 26.68 2.33
C ILE A 235 -8.05 28.01 1.74
N ASP A 236 -8.97 27.95 0.77
CA ASP A 236 -9.76 29.06 0.23
C ASP A 236 -10.82 29.60 1.21
N VAL A 237 -11.18 28.83 2.25
CA VAL A 237 -12.15 29.22 3.30
C VAL A 237 -11.45 29.55 4.62
N ALA A 238 -10.44 28.77 5.02
CA ALA A 238 -9.66 29.00 6.23
C ALA A 238 -8.18 28.69 6.00
N GLN A 239 -7.28 29.62 6.31
CA GLN A 239 -5.85 29.42 6.13
C GLN A 239 -5.34 28.31 7.07
N HIS A 240 -4.50 27.41 6.56
CA HIS A 240 -3.97 26.26 7.29
C HIS A 240 -2.77 26.57 8.19
N GLN A 241 -2.33 27.83 8.27
CA GLN A 241 -1.10 28.20 8.97
C GLN A 241 -1.16 27.88 10.48
N PHE A 242 -2.33 28.04 11.12
CA PHE A 242 -2.51 27.67 12.53
C PHE A 242 -2.26 26.17 12.78
N ALA A 243 -2.57 25.31 11.81
CA ALA A 243 -2.36 23.87 11.94
C ALA A 243 -0.87 23.50 11.78
N LEU A 244 -0.15 24.20 10.90
CA LEU A 244 1.32 24.09 10.82
C LEU A 244 1.97 24.57 12.13
N GLU A 245 1.55 25.73 12.62
CA GLU A 245 2.00 26.31 13.90
C GLU A 245 1.74 25.36 15.07
N TRP A 246 0.61 24.66 15.13
CA TRP A 246 0.33 23.65 16.17
C TRP A 246 1.06 22.31 16.01
N MET A 247 1.70 22.05 14.87
CA MET A 247 2.56 20.87 14.65
C MET A 247 4.05 21.19 14.82
N GLU A 248 4.45 22.44 14.57
CA GLU A 248 5.82 22.95 14.74
C GLU A 248 6.07 23.52 16.15
N ASP A 249 5.09 24.22 16.74
CA ASP A 249 5.14 24.82 18.07
C ASP A 249 4.11 24.17 19.03
N PHE A 250 4.65 23.24 19.81
CA PHE A 250 3.98 22.55 20.91
C PHE A 250 3.48 23.48 22.03
N GLU A 251 4.21 24.57 22.33
CA GLU A 251 3.79 25.53 23.36
C GLU A 251 2.63 26.40 22.87
N ALA A 252 2.61 26.77 21.59
CA ALA A 252 1.46 27.43 20.96
C ALA A 252 0.20 26.55 21.00
N PHE A 253 0.33 25.24 20.68
CA PHE A 253 -0.81 24.31 20.79
C PHE A 253 -1.29 24.14 22.24
N GLN A 254 -0.39 24.00 23.22
CA GLN A 254 -0.79 23.98 24.63
C GLN A 254 -1.43 25.30 25.08
N GLY A 255 -0.94 26.44 24.60
CA GLY A 255 -1.52 27.76 24.86
C GLY A 255 -2.97 27.86 24.36
N ALA A 256 -3.23 27.35 23.15
CA ALA A 256 -4.57 27.28 22.57
C ALA A 256 -5.49 26.29 23.31
N MET A 257 -4.97 25.18 23.83
CA MET A 257 -5.75 24.24 24.65
C MET A 257 -6.12 24.78 26.04
N ARG A 258 -5.35 25.73 26.60
CA ARG A 258 -5.56 26.30 27.94
C ARG A 258 -6.68 27.34 28.03
N SER A 259 -7.39 27.66 26.94
CA SER A 259 -8.60 28.49 27.02
C SER A 259 -9.83 27.73 27.51
N ASP A 260 -9.79 26.39 27.50
CA ASP A 260 -10.89 25.52 27.96
C ASP A 260 -10.52 24.82 29.28
N ASP A 261 -11.09 25.28 30.40
CA ASP A 261 -10.93 24.73 31.77
C ASP A 261 -11.59 23.33 31.97
N SER A 262 -11.69 22.53 30.91
CA SER A 262 -12.23 21.16 30.93
C SER A 262 -11.17 20.13 31.31
N TYR A 263 -11.56 19.00 31.91
CA TYR A 263 -10.70 17.82 32.06
C TYR A 263 -10.05 17.37 30.73
N MET A 264 -10.74 17.67 29.60
CA MET A 264 -10.22 17.44 28.26
C MET A 264 -8.90 18.17 27.99
N SER A 265 -8.63 19.35 28.58
CA SER A 265 -7.36 20.06 28.36
C SER A 265 -6.19 19.34 29.02
N THR A 266 -6.35 18.81 30.25
CA THR A 266 -5.34 17.98 30.92
C THR A 266 -5.03 16.70 30.14
N PHE A 267 -6.07 16.01 29.63
CA PHE A 267 -5.88 14.83 28.76
C PHE A 267 -5.15 15.19 27.47
N SER A 268 -5.59 16.26 26.80
CA SER A 268 -4.97 16.78 25.57
C SER A 268 -3.52 17.21 25.79
N GLN A 269 -3.18 17.75 26.96
CA GLN A 269 -1.83 18.17 27.30
C GLN A 269 -0.89 16.96 27.39
N SER A 270 -1.29 15.89 28.11
CA SER A 270 -0.52 14.64 28.15
C SER A 270 -0.38 14.00 26.76
N LEU A 271 -1.46 13.99 25.98
CA LEU A 271 -1.50 13.36 24.66
C LEU A 271 -0.73 14.15 23.59
N SER A 272 -0.66 15.48 23.72
CA SER A 272 0.12 16.35 22.82
C SER A 272 1.61 15.99 22.82
N LEU A 273 2.16 15.52 23.95
CA LEU A 273 3.57 15.14 24.05
C LEU A 273 3.90 13.88 23.23
N ALA A 274 2.96 12.92 23.16
CA ALA A 274 3.09 11.76 22.29
C ALA A 274 2.87 12.11 20.80
N LEU A 275 2.13 13.19 20.52
CA LEU A 275 1.89 13.67 19.15
C LEU A 275 3.05 14.49 18.57
N ASP A 276 3.90 15.12 19.40
CA ASP A 276 5.09 15.87 18.97
C ASP A 276 6.11 15.01 18.21
N GLU A 277 6.39 13.78 18.66
CA GLU A 277 7.25 12.83 17.94
C GLU A 277 6.59 12.33 16.63
N PHE A 278 5.26 12.20 16.63
CA PHE A 278 4.48 11.81 15.46
C PHE A 278 4.45 12.91 14.38
N TYR A 279 4.28 14.18 14.75
CA TYR A 279 4.24 15.31 13.81
C TYR A 279 5.56 15.52 13.06
N LYS A 280 6.71 15.29 13.70
CA LYS A 280 8.05 15.44 13.08
C LYS A 280 8.26 14.53 11.86
N ASN A 281 7.56 13.40 11.81
CA ASN A 281 7.63 12.43 10.71
C ASN A 281 6.53 12.64 9.65
N LEU A 282 5.55 13.52 9.89
CA LEU A 282 4.43 13.76 8.99
C LEU A 282 4.71 14.88 8.00
N ARG A 283 4.55 14.60 6.70
CA ARG A 283 4.50 15.64 5.67
C ARG A 283 3.10 16.25 5.64
N SER A 284 3.01 17.56 5.87
CA SER A 284 1.77 18.31 5.83
C SER A 284 1.77 19.36 4.72
N VAL A 285 0.62 19.52 4.06
CA VAL A 285 0.43 20.48 2.94
C VAL A 285 -0.97 21.07 2.95
N GLY A 286 -1.06 22.39 2.77
CA GLY A 286 -2.32 23.07 2.51
C GLY A 286 -2.75 22.96 1.05
N VAL A 287 -3.99 22.56 0.80
CA VAL A 287 -4.56 22.36 -0.54
C VAL A 287 -5.95 22.97 -0.67
N SER A 288 -6.30 23.42 -1.86
CA SER A 288 -7.66 23.86 -2.19
C SER A 288 -8.19 23.07 -3.38
N ALA A 289 -9.11 22.13 -3.12
CA ALA A 289 -9.83 21.42 -4.18
C ALA A 289 -10.56 22.39 -5.14
N VAL A 290 -11.07 23.51 -4.63
CA VAL A 290 -11.81 24.51 -5.42
C VAL A 290 -10.89 25.33 -6.32
N SER A 291 -9.86 25.99 -5.76
CA SER A 291 -8.99 26.90 -6.51
C SER A 291 -7.81 26.22 -7.22
N GLY A 292 -7.39 25.04 -6.76
CA GLY A 292 -6.16 24.38 -7.21
C GLY A 292 -4.87 24.87 -6.53
N ALA A 293 -4.96 25.78 -5.55
CA ALA A 293 -3.81 26.17 -4.74
C ALA A 293 -3.22 24.96 -3.98
N GLY A 294 -1.89 24.90 -3.88
CA GLY A 294 -1.14 23.89 -3.11
C GLY A 294 -0.88 22.55 -3.82
N MET A 295 -1.43 22.30 -5.02
CA MET A 295 -1.30 21.00 -5.69
C MET A 295 0.16 20.62 -6.01
N ASP A 296 0.99 21.57 -6.45
CA ASP A 296 2.40 21.31 -6.76
C ASP A 296 3.21 20.91 -5.51
N ALA A 297 2.88 21.51 -4.36
CA ALA A 297 3.47 21.15 -3.07
C ALA A 297 3.00 19.77 -2.60
N PHE A 298 1.72 19.43 -2.82
CA PHE A 298 1.19 18.09 -2.56
C PHE A 298 1.89 17.02 -3.41
N PHE A 299 2.03 17.20 -4.73
CA PHE A 299 2.74 16.23 -5.57
C PHE A 299 4.21 16.06 -5.18
N LYS A 300 4.90 17.15 -4.80
CA LYS A 300 6.27 17.08 -4.26
C LYS A 300 6.33 16.31 -2.92
N ALA A 301 5.35 16.49 -2.04
CA ALA A 301 5.27 15.75 -0.78
C ALA A 301 5.00 14.25 -1.01
N ILE A 302 4.13 13.91 -1.99
CA ILE A 302 3.87 12.53 -2.40
C ILE A 302 5.13 11.87 -2.99
N GLU A 303 5.90 12.57 -3.83
CA GLU A 303 7.13 12.02 -4.39
C GLU A 303 8.18 11.71 -3.30
N ALA A 304 8.37 12.63 -2.34
CA ALA A 304 9.24 12.39 -1.19
C ALA A 304 8.75 11.25 -0.28
N SER A 305 7.43 11.11 -0.08
CA SER A 305 6.85 9.95 0.64
C SER A 305 6.96 8.64 -0.13
N ALA A 306 6.96 8.67 -1.47
CA ALA A 306 7.18 7.48 -2.30
C ALA A 306 8.65 7.05 -2.34
N GLU A 307 9.60 7.97 -2.14
CA GLU A 307 11.01 7.64 -1.95
C GLU A 307 11.25 6.97 -0.59
N GLU A 308 10.76 7.57 0.50
CA GLU A 308 10.77 6.96 1.85
C GLU A 308 10.10 5.57 1.87
N TYR A 309 9.01 5.39 1.11
CA TYR A 309 8.36 4.09 0.95
C TYR A 309 9.29 3.01 0.39
N MET A 310 10.08 3.35 -0.63
CA MET A 310 10.98 2.42 -1.30
C MET A 310 12.21 2.07 -0.45
N GLU A 311 12.60 2.94 0.49
CA GLU A 311 13.68 2.69 1.45
C GLU A 311 13.18 1.91 2.67
N THR A 312 12.20 2.44 3.40
CA THR A 312 11.76 1.90 4.70
C THR A 312 10.78 0.74 4.56
N TYR A 313 9.64 0.98 3.89
CA TYR A 313 8.53 0.02 3.88
C TYR A 313 8.84 -1.20 3.01
N LYS A 314 9.55 -1.01 1.90
CA LYS A 314 9.95 -2.13 1.04
C LYS A 314 10.86 -3.12 1.77
N ALA A 315 11.80 -2.63 2.59
CA ALA A 315 12.70 -3.50 3.38
C ALA A 315 11.91 -4.32 4.42
N ASP A 316 10.91 -3.72 5.07
CA ASP A 316 10.01 -4.40 6.00
C ASP A 316 9.10 -5.44 5.31
N LEU A 317 8.56 -5.12 4.12
CA LEU A 317 7.82 -6.07 3.27
C LEU A 317 8.67 -7.27 2.84
N ASP A 318 9.87 -7.02 2.30
CA ASP A 318 10.73 -8.07 1.78
C ASP A 318 11.26 -8.96 2.92
N LYS A 319 11.45 -8.40 4.14
CA LYS A 319 11.71 -9.18 5.36
C LYS A 319 10.52 -10.09 5.72
N ARG A 320 9.29 -9.57 5.81
CA ARG A 320 8.10 -10.38 6.12
C ARG A 320 7.83 -11.47 5.08
N ARG A 321 8.10 -11.21 3.80
CA ARG A 321 8.00 -12.20 2.73
C ARG A 321 8.99 -13.35 2.94
N ALA A 322 10.25 -13.05 3.25
CA ALA A 322 11.26 -14.06 3.53
C ALA A 322 10.92 -14.88 4.80
N GLU A 323 10.39 -14.22 5.84
CA GLU A 323 9.97 -14.86 7.09
C GLU A 323 8.79 -15.82 6.89
N LYS A 324 7.74 -15.38 6.17
CA LYS A 324 6.60 -16.24 5.80
C LYS A 324 7.02 -17.40 4.89
N GLN A 325 7.88 -17.16 3.91
CA GLN A 325 8.41 -18.24 3.06
C GLN A 325 9.22 -19.26 3.87
N ARG A 326 9.99 -18.83 4.88
CA ARG A 326 10.72 -19.74 5.78
C ARG A 326 9.77 -20.60 6.60
N LEU A 327 8.70 -20.01 7.14
CA LEU A 327 7.64 -20.73 7.87
C LEU A 327 6.89 -21.73 6.98
N GLU A 328 6.49 -21.32 5.77
CA GLU A 328 5.85 -22.22 4.79
C GLU A 328 6.78 -23.37 4.38
N GLU A 329 8.08 -23.11 4.18
CA GLU A 329 9.09 -24.14 3.94
C GLU A 329 9.29 -25.08 5.14
N GLU A 330 9.31 -24.56 6.37
CA GLU A 330 9.44 -25.35 7.59
C GLU A 330 8.20 -26.25 7.81
N GLN A 331 7.00 -25.72 7.61
CA GLN A 331 5.75 -26.50 7.62
C GLN A 331 5.73 -27.56 6.51
N GLN A 332 6.13 -27.23 5.28
CA GLN A 332 6.24 -28.20 4.19
C GLN A 332 7.25 -29.31 4.50
N LYS A 333 8.39 -28.98 5.12
CA LYS A 333 9.40 -29.97 5.56
C LYS A 333 8.85 -30.86 6.68
N ARG A 334 8.20 -30.30 7.70
CA ARG A 334 7.53 -31.07 8.78
C ARG A 334 6.47 -32.03 8.22
N ASN A 335 5.60 -31.55 7.33
CA ASN A 335 4.55 -32.36 6.70
C ASN A 335 5.14 -33.44 5.78
N MET A 336 6.19 -33.14 5.02
CA MET A 336 6.88 -34.12 4.18
C MET A 336 7.61 -35.18 5.01
N GLU A 337 8.22 -34.80 6.15
CA GLU A 337 8.88 -35.75 7.05
C GLU A 337 7.88 -36.66 7.77
N LYS A 338 6.74 -36.12 8.23
CA LYS A 338 5.63 -36.90 8.78
C LYS A 338 5.12 -37.92 7.75
N LEU A 339 4.82 -37.46 6.53
CA LEU A 339 4.43 -38.34 5.42
C LEU A 339 5.50 -39.39 5.10
N ARG A 340 6.80 -39.07 5.22
CA ARG A 340 7.88 -40.04 5.00
C ARG A 340 7.91 -41.12 6.09
N LYS A 341 7.75 -40.73 7.37
CA LYS A 341 7.63 -41.65 8.51
C LYS A 341 6.39 -42.56 8.36
N ASP A 342 5.26 -41.99 7.95
CA ASP A 342 4.03 -42.74 7.68
C ASP A 342 4.18 -43.72 6.50
N MET A 343 4.90 -43.34 5.43
CA MET A 343 5.24 -44.25 4.32
C MET A 343 6.23 -45.35 4.70
N GLU A 344 7.22 -45.04 5.54
CA GLU A 344 8.19 -46.03 6.06
C GLU A 344 7.51 -47.04 7.00
N ASN A 345 6.60 -46.57 7.86
CA ASN A 345 5.84 -47.41 8.80
C ASN A 345 4.73 -48.24 8.13
N SER A 346 4.05 -47.71 7.10
CA SER A 346 2.94 -48.40 6.42
C SER A 346 3.37 -49.45 5.38
N GLY A 347 4.68 -49.62 5.15
CA GLY A 347 5.23 -50.70 4.34
C GLY A 347 4.77 -50.73 2.87
N GLY A 348 4.24 -49.61 2.35
CA GLY A 348 3.73 -49.51 0.99
C GLY A 348 2.31 -50.08 0.77
N GLN A 349 1.50 -50.26 1.83
CA GLN A 349 0.08 -50.57 1.63
C GLN A 349 -0.67 -49.35 1.06
N SER A 350 -1.49 -49.60 0.04
CA SER A 350 -2.31 -48.58 -0.64
C SER A 350 -3.38 -48.01 0.30
N VAL A 351 -3.13 -46.83 0.87
CA VAL A 351 -4.13 -46.08 1.65
C VAL A 351 -5.29 -45.69 0.72
N VAL A 352 -6.45 -46.35 0.91
CA VAL A 352 -7.66 -46.05 0.15
C VAL A 352 -8.29 -44.79 0.73
N LEU A 353 -8.26 -43.69 -0.03
CA LEU A 353 -8.99 -42.46 0.29
C LEU A 353 -10.50 -42.72 0.31
N SER A 354 -11.04 -42.95 1.49
CA SER A 354 -12.46 -43.18 1.75
C SER A 354 -13.24 -41.87 1.71
N THR A 355 -13.61 -41.43 0.50
CA THR A 355 -14.61 -40.37 0.30
C THR A 355 -15.90 -40.76 1.02
N GLY A 356 -16.17 -40.10 2.15
CA GLY A 356 -17.03 -40.66 3.21
C GLY A 356 -18.50 -40.85 2.83
N LEU A 357 -18.97 -42.10 2.91
CA LEU A 357 -20.38 -42.48 2.78
C LEU A 357 -20.69 -43.77 3.59
N LYS A 358 -21.10 -43.60 4.86
CA LYS A 358 -21.76 -44.61 5.73
C LYS A 358 -20.92 -45.84 6.16
N ASP A 359 -21.28 -46.62 7.20
CA ASP A 359 -22.45 -46.62 8.11
C ASP A 359 -22.03 -46.97 9.57
N LYS A 360 -22.94 -46.91 10.56
CA LYS A 360 -22.66 -47.20 11.99
C LYS A 360 -22.68 -48.70 12.35
N ALA A 361 -21.63 -49.24 13.01
CA ALA A 361 -21.72 -50.37 13.96
C ALA A 361 -20.46 -50.60 14.85
N HIS A 362 -20.66 -50.64 16.17
CA HIS A 362 -19.93 -51.32 17.28
C HIS A 362 -18.38 -51.52 17.30
N HIS A 363 -17.78 -51.07 18.43
CA HIS A 363 -16.80 -51.73 19.34
C HIS A 363 -15.84 -52.83 18.80
N ASN A 364 -14.57 -52.90 19.22
CA ASN A 364 -14.11 -52.70 20.61
C ASN A 364 -12.62 -52.32 20.74
N ASN A 365 -12.21 -51.93 21.95
CA ASN A 365 -10.89 -51.42 22.36
C ASN A 365 -9.66 -52.18 21.83
N MET A 366 -8.59 -51.44 21.57
CA MET A 366 -7.32 -51.66 22.26
C MET A 366 -6.64 -50.31 22.54
N VAL A 367 -6.02 -50.18 23.70
CA VAL A 367 -5.31 -48.97 24.16
C VAL A 367 -3.86 -49.36 24.37
N ASP A 368 -2.94 -48.56 23.85
CA ASP A 368 -1.59 -48.39 24.37
C ASP A 368 -1.35 -46.87 24.40
N GLU A 369 -0.94 -46.35 25.56
CA GLU A 369 -0.66 -44.93 25.83
C GLU A 369 0.87 -44.67 25.72
N GLU A 370 1.35 -43.51 26.17
CA GLU A 370 2.77 -43.13 26.29
C GLU A 370 3.50 -42.79 24.96
N ASP A 371 3.29 -41.56 24.47
CA ASP A 371 4.35 -40.53 24.45
C ASP A 371 3.71 -39.14 24.21
N GLU A 372 3.40 -38.44 25.31
CA GLU A 372 2.89 -37.06 25.30
C GLU A 372 4.05 -36.06 25.30
N GLU A 373 4.47 -35.59 24.12
CA GLU A 373 5.10 -34.26 24.01
C GLU A 373 4.05 -33.27 23.51
N GLU A 374 3.44 -32.54 24.46
CA GLU A 374 2.59 -31.38 24.18
C GLU A 374 3.42 -30.29 23.49
N MET A 375 3.37 -30.26 22.16
CA MET A 375 3.71 -29.07 21.40
C MET A 375 2.61 -28.05 21.66
N GLU A 376 2.92 -26.99 22.41
CA GLU A 376 2.08 -25.81 22.53
C GLU A 376 1.82 -25.25 21.11
N ASP A 377 0.60 -25.42 20.60
CA ASP A 377 0.14 -24.69 19.43
C ASP A 377 0.00 -23.21 19.86
N GLU A 378 0.95 -22.36 19.45
CA GLU A 378 0.80 -20.91 19.59
C GLU A 378 -0.44 -20.47 18.80
N GLU A 379 -1.54 -20.20 19.51
CA GLU A 379 -2.82 -19.82 18.91
C GLU A 379 -2.66 -18.55 18.06
N ASP A 380 -3.03 -18.63 16.77
CA ASP A 380 -3.30 -17.44 15.97
C ASP A 380 -4.42 -16.65 16.68
N GLU A 381 -4.15 -15.42 17.16
CA GLU A 381 -5.13 -14.54 17.82
C GLU A 381 -6.23 -14.07 16.84
N GLU A 382 -7.13 -14.97 16.44
CA GLU A 382 -8.36 -14.64 15.74
C GLU A 382 -9.38 -14.05 16.74
N PHE A 383 -9.20 -12.77 17.05
CA PHE A 383 -10.05 -11.98 17.95
C PHE A 383 -11.54 -12.10 17.58
N THR A 384 -12.28 -12.93 18.33
CA THR A 384 -13.75 -13.00 18.30
C THR A 384 -14.34 -12.31 19.54
N ASP A 385 -15.00 -11.18 19.34
CA ASP A 385 -15.66 -10.40 20.39
C ASP A 385 -16.87 -11.16 21.01
N GLU A 386 -16.71 -11.83 22.16
CA GLU A 386 -17.82 -12.30 23.01
C GLU A 386 -17.64 -11.95 24.51
N ASP A 387 -17.38 -10.68 24.81
CA ASP A 387 -17.60 -10.11 26.17
C ASP A 387 -18.99 -9.46 26.23
N VAL A 388 -20.04 -10.29 26.38
CA VAL A 388 -21.39 -9.82 26.76
C VAL A 388 -21.61 -10.12 28.24
N ILE A 389 -21.76 -9.05 29.02
CA ILE A 389 -21.90 -9.05 30.47
C ILE A 389 -23.19 -9.79 30.89
N ASP A 390 -23.12 -10.57 31.99
CA ASP A 390 -24.27 -11.25 32.60
C ASP A 390 -25.46 -10.29 32.85
N GLU A 391 -26.64 -10.66 32.35
CA GLU A 391 -27.93 -10.07 32.76
C GLU A 391 -28.50 -10.87 33.94
N ASP A 392 -28.53 -10.27 35.13
CA ASP A 392 -29.34 -10.74 36.27
C ASP A 392 -30.00 -9.53 36.98
N GLU A 393 -31.25 -9.71 37.41
CA GLU A 393 -32.09 -8.81 38.23
C GLU A 393 -32.37 -7.36 37.72
N ASP A 394 -33.53 -7.15 37.04
CA ASP A 394 -34.71 -6.52 37.68
C ASP A 394 -35.94 -6.38 36.74
N GLU A 395 -37.00 -7.19 36.96
CA GLU A 395 -38.34 -6.97 36.38
C GLU A 395 -39.28 -6.21 37.36
N GLU A 396 -39.26 -4.88 37.35
CA GLU A 396 -40.42 -4.09 37.84
C GLU A 396 -40.74 -2.87 36.95
N VAL A 397 -41.96 -2.87 36.38
CA VAL A 397 -43.04 -1.87 36.56
C VAL A 397 -44.08 -2.11 35.46
N GLY A 398 -45.29 -2.57 35.84
CA GLY A 398 -46.28 -2.97 34.83
C GLY A 398 -47.76 -3.06 35.24
N ARG A 399 -48.16 -2.69 36.47
CA ARG A 399 -49.57 -2.75 36.90
C ARG A 399 -50.00 -1.61 37.83
N PHE A 400 -50.53 -0.54 37.27
CA PHE A 400 -51.56 0.28 37.93
C PHE A 400 -52.58 0.80 36.90
N SER A 401 -53.82 0.29 36.99
CA SER A 401 -54.95 0.76 36.17
C SER A 401 -56.31 0.40 36.77
N VAL A 402 -56.59 0.92 37.99
CA VAL A 402 -57.93 1.23 38.51
C VAL A 402 -57.80 2.51 39.33
#